data_AF-A0ABC8SXW3-F1
#
_entry.id   AF-A0ABC8SXW3-F1
#
_cell.length_a   1.000
_cell.length_b   1.000
_cell.length_c   1.000
_cell.angle_alpha   90.00
_cell.angle_beta   90.00
_cell.angle_gamma   90.00
#
_symmetry.space_group_name_H-M   'P 1'
#
loop_
_entity.id
_entity.type
_entity.pdbx_description
1 polymer ?
#
loop_
_entity_poly.entity_id
_entity_poly.type
_entity_poly.pdbx_seq_one_letter_code
_entity_poly.pdbx_strand_id
1 'polypeptide(L)'
;MSAASYLARRAAQKEKVRILYRRALKDTLNWAVHRHLFYPDADALREKFEANKHVEDLETIDRLISAGEATYNKWQHPDPYIVPWAPGGSKFTRNPTPPSGIEIVYDFGREDND
;
A
#
# COMPACT_ATOMS: atom_id res chain seq x y z
N MET A 1 -24.22 -20.26 8.97
CA MET A 1 -23.62 -19.61 7.79
C MET A 1 -23.62 -20.60 6.63
N SER A 2 -24.01 -20.19 5.42
CA SER A 2 -23.81 -21.01 4.21
C SER A 2 -22.32 -21.24 3.96
N ALA A 3 -21.94 -22.40 3.42
CA ALA A 3 -20.55 -22.72 3.09
C ALA A 3 -19.90 -21.66 2.16
N ALA A 4 -20.67 -21.11 1.22
CA ALA A 4 -20.22 -20.04 0.34
C ALA A 4 -19.92 -18.74 1.11
N SER A 5 -20.78 -18.38 2.08
CA SER A 5 -20.59 -17.20 2.93
C SER A 5 -19.37 -17.32 3.82
N TYR A 6 -19.12 -18.51 4.37
CA TYR A 6 -17.93 -18.80 5.17
C TYR A 6 -16.64 -18.63 4.35
N LEU A 7 -16.59 -19.21 3.15
CA LEU A 7 -15.42 -19.11 2.26
C LEU A 7 -15.16 -17.68 1.82
N ALA A 8 -16.21 -16.93 1.47
CA ALA A 8 -16.09 -15.52 1.12
C ALA A 8 -15.52 -14.68 2.28
N ARG A 9 -16.00 -14.90 3.52
CA ARG A 9 -15.47 -14.21 4.71
C ARG A 9 -14.01 -14.55 4.96
N ARG A 10 -13.60 -15.82 4.85
CA ARG A 10 -12.19 -16.23 4.98
C ARG A 10 -11.31 -15.61 3.90
N ALA A 11 -11.78 -15.51 2.66
CA ALA A 11 -11.05 -14.87 1.58
C ALA A 11 -10.84 -13.37 1.85
N ALA A 12 -11.88 -12.67 2.29
CA ALA A 12 -11.80 -11.25 2.67
C ALA A 12 -10.86 -11.02 3.87
N GLN A 13 -10.92 -11.86 4.91
CA GLN A 13 -10.00 -11.79 6.05
C GLN A 13 -8.54 -11.95 5.61
N LYS A 14 -8.27 -12.94 4.76
CA LYS A 14 -6.93 -13.18 4.21
C LYS A 14 -6.42 -11.98 3.41
N GLU A 15 -7.28 -11.35 2.61
CA GLU A 15 -6.95 -10.14 1.87
C GLU A 15 -6.62 -8.97 2.80
N LYS A 16 -7.48 -8.70 3.80
CA LYS A 16 -7.27 -7.63 4.79
C LYS A 16 -5.94 -7.80 5.53
N VAL A 17 -5.64 -9.01 6.01
CA VAL A 17 -4.37 -9.31 6.69
C VAL A 17 -3.17 -9.04 5.78
N ARG A 18 -3.24 -9.45 4.51
CA ARG A 18 -2.16 -9.20 3.52
C ARG A 18 -1.97 -7.72 3.24
N ILE A 19 -3.05 -6.96 3.15
CA ILE A 19 -3.00 -5.50 2.96
C ILE A 19 -2.41 -4.83 4.18
N LEU A 20 -2.89 -5.17 5.38
CA LEU A 20 -2.39 -4.63 6.65
C LEU A 20 -0.89 -4.91 6.82
N TYR A 21 -0.44 -6.15 6.60
CA TYR A 21 0.97 -6.52 6.70
C TYR A 21 1.85 -5.71 5.74
N ARG A 22 1.42 -5.55 4.47
CA ARG A 22 2.16 -4.77 3.48
C ARG A 22 2.25 -3.29 3.86
N ARG A 23 1.16 -2.72 4.37
CA ARG A 23 1.12 -1.32 4.84
C ARG A 23 2.03 -1.13 6.06
N ALA A 24 1.92 -2.00 7.05
CA ALA A 24 2.73 -1.96 8.26
C ALA A 24 4.23 -2.11 7.97
N LEU A 25 4.63 -3.03 7.06
CA LEU A 25 6.02 -3.14 6.63
C LEU A 25 6.53 -1.87 5.94
N LYS A 26 5.72 -1.27 5.06
CA LYS A 26 6.09 -0.03 4.38
C LYS A 26 6.30 1.10 5.39
N ASP A 27 5.43 1.23 6.37
CA ASP A 27 5.55 2.26 7.41
C ASP A 27 6.70 2.01 8.37
N THR A 28 6.99 0.75 8.70
CA THR A 28 8.20 0.38 9.45
C THR A 28 9.44 0.87 8.72
N LEU A 29 9.49 0.72 7.39
CA LEU A 29 10.58 1.27 6.60
C LEU A 29 10.59 2.81 6.56
N ASN A 30 9.42 3.45 6.43
CA ASN A 30 9.31 4.90 6.43
C ASN A 30 9.91 5.51 7.71
N TRP A 31 9.65 4.88 8.86
CA TRP A 31 10.23 5.30 10.14
C TRP A 31 11.71 4.96 10.30
N ALA A 32 12.11 3.72 9.97
CA ALA A 32 13.48 3.25 10.21
C ALA A 32 14.51 3.96 9.32
N VAL A 33 14.14 4.29 8.08
CA VAL A 33 14.97 4.87 7.00
C VAL A 33 16.15 3.99 6.58
N HIS A 34 16.98 3.55 7.53
CA HIS A 34 18.16 2.72 7.34
C HIS A 34 17.85 1.22 7.45
N ARG A 35 18.48 0.43 6.58
CA ARG A 35 18.22 -1.02 6.45
C ARG A 35 18.56 -1.83 7.70
N HIS A 36 19.65 -1.49 8.39
CA HIS A 36 20.10 -2.23 9.57
C HIS A 36 19.15 -2.07 10.77
N LEU A 37 18.38 -0.97 10.84
CA LEU A 37 17.29 -0.79 11.81
C LEU A 37 16.00 -1.45 11.32
N PHE A 38 15.72 -1.32 10.03
CA PHE A 38 14.51 -1.88 9.42
C PHE A 38 14.42 -3.40 9.52
N TYR A 39 15.51 -4.15 9.29
CA TYR A 39 15.44 -5.62 9.26
C TYR A 39 15.00 -6.23 10.60
N PRO A 40 15.62 -5.88 11.75
CA PRO A 40 15.13 -6.34 13.06
C PRO A 40 13.66 -5.99 13.31
N ASP A 41 13.23 -4.77 12.99
CA ASP A 41 11.84 -4.33 13.19
C ASP A 41 10.87 -5.07 12.26
N ALA A 42 11.26 -5.33 11.02
CA ALA A 42 10.47 -6.08 10.05
C ALA A 42 10.32 -7.55 10.44
N ASP A 43 11.37 -8.17 11.00
CA ASP A 43 11.34 -9.53 11.53
C ASP A 43 10.42 -9.60 12.77
N ALA A 44 10.56 -8.67 13.72
CA ALA A 44 9.68 -8.57 14.88
C ALA A 44 8.21 -8.33 14.47
N LEU A 45 7.97 -7.55 13.41
CA LEU A 45 6.64 -7.40 12.84
C LEU A 45 6.14 -8.73 12.24
N ARG A 46 6.98 -9.47 11.52
CA ARG A 46 6.59 -10.77 10.95
C ARG A 46 6.22 -11.77 12.03
N GLU A 47 6.99 -11.85 13.11
CA GLU A 47 6.74 -12.75 14.23
C GLU A 47 5.35 -12.52 14.85
N LYS A 48 4.94 -11.25 15.02
CA LYS A 48 3.59 -10.90 15.51
C LYS A 48 2.47 -11.44 14.63
N PHE A 49 2.66 -11.44 13.31
CA PHE A 49 1.68 -11.99 12.35
C PHE A 49 1.72 -13.53 12.34
N GLU A 50 2.90 -14.15 12.38
CA GLU A 50 3.04 -15.61 12.42
C GLU A 50 2.46 -16.21 13.70
N ALA A 51 2.59 -15.54 14.84
CA ALA A 51 2.03 -15.99 16.13
C ALA A 51 0.51 -16.23 16.08
N ASN A 52 -0.20 -15.54 15.18
CA ASN A 52 -1.66 -15.61 15.04
C ASN A 52 -2.13 -16.33 13.76
N LYS A 53 -1.21 -16.93 12.99
CA LYS A 53 -1.50 -17.52 11.67
C LYS A 53 -2.47 -18.70 11.71
N HIS A 54 -2.47 -19.44 12.81
CA HIS A 54 -3.26 -20.67 12.97
C HIS A 54 -4.60 -20.44 13.68
N VAL A 55 -5.01 -19.18 13.88
CA VAL A 55 -6.34 -18.88 14.44
C VAL A 55 -7.42 -19.24 13.41
N GLU A 56 -8.38 -20.07 13.83
CA GLU A 56 -9.47 -20.54 12.97
C GLU A 56 -10.80 -19.83 13.24
N ASP A 57 -11.01 -19.35 14.48
CA ASP A 57 -12.24 -18.66 14.85
C ASP A 57 -12.39 -17.32 14.11
N LEU A 58 -13.49 -17.18 13.36
CA LEU A 58 -13.75 -16.05 12.48
C LEU A 58 -13.89 -14.74 13.24
N GLU A 59 -14.54 -14.75 14.40
CA GLU A 59 -14.77 -13.54 15.20
C GLU A 59 -13.47 -13.06 15.84
N THR A 60 -12.67 -13.99 16.35
CA THR A 60 -11.33 -13.70 16.86
C THR A 60 -10.44 -13.11 15.77
N ILE A 61 -10.47 -13.65 14.54
CA ILE A 61 -9.71 -13.08 13.41
C ILE A 61 -10.14 -11.64 13.12
N ASP A 62 -11.44 -11.36 13.08
CA ASP A 62 -11.94 -9.99 12.81
C ASP A 62 -11.54 -9.01 13.92
N ARG A 63 -11.54 -9.47 15.17
CA ARG A 63 -11.06 -8.67 16.32
C ARG A 63 -9.56 -8.40 16.23
N LEU A 64 -8.76 -9.40 15.85
CA LEU A 64 -7.32 -9.26 15.66
C LEU A 64 -6.99 -8.31 14.51
N ILE A 65 -7.71 -8.41 13.38
CA ILE A 65 -7.56 -7.47 12.25
C ILE A 65 -7.88 -6.04 12.72
N SER A 66 -9.01 -5.85 13.41
CA SER A 66 -9.42 -4.53 13.92
C SER A 66 -8.39 -3.93 14.89
N ALA A 67 -7.85 -4.74 15.79
CA ALA A 67 -6.80 -4.32 16.72
C ALA A 67 -5.48 -3.98 16.00
N GLY A 68 -5.13 -4.76 14.98
CA GLY A 68 -3.96 -4.50 14.12
C GLY A 68 -4.10 -3.22 13.31
N GLU A 69 -5.28 -2.98 12.72
CA GLU A 69 -5.60 -1.74 12.00
C GLU A 69 -5.57 -0.52 12.92
N ALA A 70 -6.13 -0.61 14.13
CA ALA A 70 -6.08 0.48 15.12
C ALA A 70 -4.62 0.80 15.52
N THR A 71 -3.79 -0.22 15.71
CA THR A 71 -2.37 -0.04 16.02
C THR A 71 -1.63 0.61 14.85
N TYR A 72 -1.86 0.13 13.62
CA TYR A 72 -1.28 0.70 12.41
C TYR A 72 -1.67 2.18 12.24
N ASN A 73 -2.96 2.50 12.38
CA ASN A 73 -3.45 3.88 12.25
C ASN A 73 -2.84 4.83 13.28
N LYS A 74 -2.58 4.34 14.50
CA LYS A 74 -1.93 5.15 15.56
C LYS A 74 -0.48 5.49 15.24
N TRP A 75 0.25 4.57 14.62
CA TRP A 75 1.69 4.68 14.38
C TRP A 75 2.04 5.00 12.92
N GLN A 76 1.03 5.44 12.15
CA GLN A 76 1.22 5.75 10.75
C GLN A 76 2.21 6.92 10.58
N HIS A 77 3.14 6.79 9.65
CA HIS A 77 4.08 7.89 9.35
C HIS A 77 3.31 9.08 8.75
N PRO A 78 3.51 10.33 9.23
CA PRO A 78 2.76 11.49 8.76
C PRO A 78 3.03 11.85 7.29
N ASP A 79 4.25 11.57 6.81
CA ASP A 79 4.67 11.81 5.42
C ASP A 79 5.34 10.57 4.81
N PRO A 80 4.57 9.53 4.43
CA PRO A 80 5.14 8.26 3.99
C PRO A 80 5.83 8.38 2.63
N TYR A 81 6.87 7.57 2.37
CA TYR A 81 7.51 7.56 1.06
C TYR A 81 6.55 7.12 -0.05
N ILE A 82 6.38 7.98 -1.06
CA ILE A 82 5.63 7.70 -2.28
C ILE A 82 6.60 7.73 -3.46
N VAL A 83 6.57 6.68 -4.29
CA VAL A 83 7.42 6.65 -5.49
C VAL A 83 7.05 7.81 -6.41
N PRO A 84 8.03 8.48 -7.06
CA PRO A 84 7.78 9.76 -7.71
C PRO A 84 6.62 9.80 -8.70
N TRP A 85 6.37 8.72 -9.45
CA TRP A 85 5.34 8.67 -10.50
C TRP A 85 3.97 8.14 -10.03
N ALA A 86 3.85 7.64 -8.80
CA ALA A 86 2.57 7.17 -8.27
C ALA A 86 1.70 8.35 -7.81
N PRO A 87 0.37 8.18 -7.67
CA PRO A 87 -0.49 9.21 -7.07
C PRO A 87 0.07 9.70 -5.73
N GLY A 88 0.19 11.03 -5.57
CA GLY A 88 0.81 11.68 -4.41
C GLY A 88 2.35 11.82 -4.47
N GLY A 89 2.99 11.29 -5.52
CA GLY A 89 4.43 11.43 -5.74
C GLY A 89 4.81 12.74 -6.44
N SER A 90 6.08 13.15 -6.31
CA SER A 90 6.59 14.43 -6.82
C SER A 90 6.61 14.59 -8.35
N LYS A 91 6.45 13.51 -9.10
CA LYS A 91 6.39 13.48 -10.58
C LYS A 91 5.07 12.93 -11.09
N PHE A 92 4.07 12.77 -10.22
CA PHE A 92 2.74 12.36 -10.63
C PHE A 92 2.18 13.38 -11.63
N THR A 93 1.66 12.90 -12.76
CA THR A 93 1.11 13.74 -13.84
C THR A 93 2.03 14.87 -14.31
N ARG A 94 3.36 14.72 -14.18
CA ARG A 94 4.31 15.73 -14.64
C ARG A 94 4.26 15.95 -16.15
N ASN A 95 4.11 14.85 -16.90
CA ASN A 95 3.97 14.82 -18.36
C ASN A 95 2.76 13.94 -18.73
N PRO A 96 1.52 14.43 -18.60
CA PRO A 96 0.36 13.65 -19.02
C PRO A 96 0.35 13.51 -20.54
N THR A 97 -0.19 12.39 -21.03
CA THR A 97 -0.45 12.25 -22.47
C THR A 97 -1.38 13.37 -22.93
N PRO A 98 -1.08 14.07 -24.04
CA PRO A 98 -1.96 15.08 -24.58
C PRO A 98 -3.38 14.53 -24.78
N PRO A 99 -4.43 15.32 -24.50
CA PRO A 99 -5.80 14.96 -24.85
C PRO A 99 -5.93 14.69 -26.35
N SER A 100 -6.86 13.81 -26.73
CA SER A 100 -7.19 13.56 -28.13
C SER A 100 -7.63 14.84 -28.84
N GLY A 101 -7.13 15.08 -30.05
CA GLY A 101 -7.45 16.28 -30.85
C GLY A 101 -6.52 17.48 -30.61
N ILE A 102 -5.46 17.31 -29.82
CA ILE A 102 -4.39 18.29 -29.65
C ILE A 102 -3.13 17.76 -30.34
N GLU A 103 -2.61 18.53 -31.30
CA GLU A 103 -1.37 18.22 -32.00
C GLU A 103 -0.23 19.10 -31.48
N ILE A 104 0.95 18.53 -31.34
CA ILE A 104 2.17 19.27 -30.99
C ILE A 104 2.82 19.69 -32.31
N VAL A 105 2.71 20.98 -32.63
CA VAL A 105 3.39 21.61 -33.77
C VAL A 105 4.80 21.98 -33.33
N TYR A 106 5.83 21.36 -33.93
CA TYR A 106 7.23 21.54 -33.53
C TYR A 106 7.91 22.74 -34.20
N ASP A 107 7.28 23.27 -35.25
CA ASP A 107 7.74 24.29 -36.19
C ASP A 107 6.89 25.57 -36.12
N PHE A 108 6.24 25.83 -34.98
CA PHE A 108 5.33 26.97 -34.79
C PHE A 108 5.95 28.30 -35.26
N GLY A 109 5.34 28.93 -36.29
CA GLY A 109 5.82 30.16 -36.92
C GLY A 109 6.93 30.00 -37.97
N ARG A 110 7.27 28.75 -38.34
CA ARG A 110 8.15 28.38 -39.46
C ARG A 110 7.49 27.36 -40.38
N GLU A 111 6.16 27.22 -40.32
CA GLU A 111 5.44 26.17 -41.05
C GLU A 111 5.66 26.21 -42.57
N ASP A 112 5.98 27.39 -43.11
CA ASP A 112 6.13 27.65 -44.55
C ASP A 112 7.60 27.78 -45.04
N ASN A 113 8.61 27.66 -44.15
CA ASN A 113 10.02 27.90 -44.51
C ASN A 113 10.90 26.68 -44.20
N ASP A 114 10.92 25.71 -45.13
CA ASP A 114 11.90 24.62 -45.20
C ASP A 114 13.22 25.07 -45.88
#